data_AF-A0A1I7G374-F1
#
_entry.id   AF-A0A1I7G374-F1
#
_cell.length_a   1.000
_cell.length_b   1.000
_cell.length_c   1.000
_cell.angle_alpha   90.00
_cell.angle_beta   90.00
_cell.angle_gamma   90.00
#
_symmetry.space_group_name_H-M   'P 1'
#
loop_
_entity.id
_entity.type
_entity.pdbx_description
1 polymer ?
#
loop_
_entity_poly.entity_id
_entity_poly.type
_entity_poly.pdbx_seq_one_letter_code
_entity_poly.pdbx_strand_id
1 'polypeptide(L)'
;MSGFQRENDGRPDPWGDNWSKTELMENVIRPVVFETVEDAGFGAGQFHFNRKSVENFLKKPLTESGPDGRTIGPYFEYIADDALYRVEISLCWHDPQNPGAFDVMTILFRLRDYMEGNREWEAYNPGEGVWEIGPGEDFFDISDFEPENGMLS
;
A
#
# COMPACT_ATOMS: atom_id res chain seq x y z
N MET A 1 1.60 14.25 -16.07
CA MET A 1 1.91 12.89 -15.62
C MET A 1 3.29 12.52 -16.16
N SER A 2 4.31 12.58 -15.30
CA SER A 2 5.69 12.28 -15.67
C SER A 2 6.00 10.86 -15.19
N GLY A 3 5.74 9.86 -16.03
CA GLY A 3 6.20 8.50 -15.78
C GLY A 3 7.72 8.45 -15.91
N PHE A 4 8.39 7.82 -14.95
CA PHE A 4 9.83 7.53 -15.05
C PHE A 4 10.04 6.50 -16.17
N GLN A 5 10.44 6.96 -17.35
CA GLN A 5 10.99 6.08 -18.40
C GLN A 5 12.51 6.20 -18.38
N ARG A 6 13.19 5.10 -18.02
CA ARG A 6 14.64 4.95 -18.23
C ARG A 6 14.86 4.12 -19.49
N GLU A 7 15.71 4.64 -20.39
CA GLU A 7 16.12 3.95 -21.61
C GLU A 7 16.92 2.67 -21.30
N ASN A 8 16.66 1.64 -22.11
CA ASN A 8 17.17 0.28 -21.97
C ASN A 8 18.60 0.20 -22.54
N ASP A 9 19.61 0.10 -21.67
CA ASP A 9 21.04 0.20 -22.01
C ASP A 9 21.74 -1.16 -22.21
N GLY A 10 20.99 -2.22 -22.49
CA GLY A 10 21.52 -3.56 -22.72
C GLY A 10 22.00 -4.28 -21.46
N ARG A 11 21.64 -3.77 -20.27
CA ARG A 11 21.73 -4.52 -19.01
C ARG A 11 20.59 -5.55 -18.95
N PRO A 12 20.81 -6.71 -18.29
CA PRO A 12 19.72 -7.63 -18.02
C PRO A 12 18.56 -6.91 -17.33
N ASP A 13 17.34 -7.29 -17.71
CA ASP A 13 16.06 -6.76 -17.25
C ASP A 13 16.11 -6.39 -15.75
N PRO A 14 15.80 -5.13 -15.34
CA PRO A 14 15.99 -4.72 -13.95
C PRO A 14 15.06 -5.42 -12.96
N TRP A 15 14.05 -6.14 -13.45
CA TRP A 15 12.88 -6.52 -12.67
C TRP A 15 12.48 -7.99 -12.82
N GLY A 16 13.08 -8.72 -13.77
CA GLY A 16 12.95 -10.18 -13.90
C GLY A 16 13.98 -10.91 -13.02
N ASP A 17 13.50 -11.79 -12.14
CA ASP A 17 14.25 -12.81 -11.37
C ASP A 17 15.18 -12.41 -10.20
N ASN A 18 15.48 -11.13 -9.94
CA ASN A 18 16.53 -10.76 -8.97
C ASN A 18 16.10 -10.09 -7.63
N TRP A 19 14.83 -9.77 -7.42
CA TRP A 19 14.38 -9.12 -6.18
C TRP A 19 13.64 -10.10 -5.28
N SER A 20 14.16 -10.34 -4.08
CA SER A 20 13.35 -10.93 -3.02
C SER A 20 12.19 -9.98 -2.70
N LYS A 21 11.04 -10.52 -2.27
CA LYS A 21 9.90 -9.68 -1.86
C LYS A 21 10.24 -8.70 -0.73
N THR A 22 11.22 -9.04 0.09
CA THR A 22 11.75 -8.13 1.11
C THR A 22 12.48 -6.95 0.47
N GLU A 23 13.32 -7.18 -0.54
CA GLU A 23 13.97 -6.10 -1.27
C GLU A 23 12.96 -5.23 -2.04
N LEU A 24 11.92 -5.84 -2.60
CA LEU A 24 10.80 -5.13 -3.23
C LEU A 24 10.07 -4.21 -2.22
N MET A 25 9.79 -4.73 -1.02
CA MET A 25 9.15 -3.95 0.03
C MET A 25 9.99 -2.74 0.44
N GLU A 26 11.29 -2.94 0.66
CA GLU A 26 12.16 -1.90 1.19
C GLU A 26 12.59 -0.85 0.17
N ASN A 27 12.84 -1.24 -1.07
CA ASN A 27 13.45 -0.34 -2.06
C ASN A 27 12.47 0.18 -3.12
N VAL A 28 11.27 -0.40 -3.20
CA VAL A 28 10.28 -0.02 -4.22
C VAL A 28 8.96 0.39 -3.56
N ILE A 29 8.36 -0.49 -2.75
CA ILE A 29 7.06 -0.20 -2.13
C ILE A 29 7.19 0.92 -1.10
N ARG A 30 8.10 0.79 -0.13
CA ARG A 30 8.25 1.75 0.97
C ARG A 30 8.49 3.19 0.46
N PRO A 31 9.39 3.45 -0.50
CA PRO A 31 9.56 4.80 -1.04
C PRO A 31 8.27 5.39 -1.66
N VAL A 32 7.55 4.63 -2.48
CA VAL A 32 6.29 5.10 -3.12
C VAL A 32 5.22 5.40 -2.06
N VAL A 33 5.16 4.57 -1.03
CA VAL A 33 4.23 4.78 0.08
C VAL A 33 4.60 6.01 0.89
N PHE A 34 5.89 6.27 1.11
CA PHE A 34 6.37 7.47 1.79
C PHE A 34 5.95 8.73 1.04
N GLU A 35 6.15 8.77 -0.27
CA GLU A 35 5.67 9.86 -1.12
C GLU A 35 4.15 10.06 -0.97
N THR A 36 3.39 8.96 -0.98
CA THR A 36 1.92 9.01 -0.85
C THR A 36 1.47 9.63 0.47
N VAL A 37 2.09 9.26 1.59
CA VAL A 37 1.68 9.76 2.92
C VAL A 37 2.20 11.17 3.18
N GLU A 38 3.37 11.53 2.64
CA GLU A 38 3.93 12.87 2.72
C GLU A 38 3.11 13.88 1.91
N ASP A 39 2.63 13.49 0.71
CA ASP A 39 1.70 14.29 -0.09
C ASP A 39 0.40 14.60 0.67
N ALA A 40 -0.06 13.66 1.50
CA ALA A 40 -1.21 13.82 2.38
C ALA A 40 -0.93 14.60 3.67
N GLY A 41 0.32 15.07 3.87
CA GLY A 41 0.73 15.90 4.99
C GLY A 41 1.16 15.12 6.25
N PHE A 42 1.40 13.82 6.15
CA PHE A 42 1.87 13.00 7.26
C PHE A 42 3.40 12.84 7.26
N GLY A 43 3.97 12.57 8.42
CA GLY A 43 5.34 12.10 8.52
C GLY A 43 5.42 10.61 8.18
N ALA A 44 6.24 10.23 7.20
CA ALA A 44 6.40 8.84 6.78
C ALA A 44 6.77 7.87 7.92
N GLY A 45 7.49 8.35 8.94
CA GLY A 45 7.86 7.57 10.12
C GLY A 45 6.72 7.26 11.10
N GLN A 46 5.51 7.76 10.86
CA GLN A 46 4.31 7.42 11.65
C GLN A 46 3.65 6.12 11.19
N PHE A 47 3.99 5.65 9.99
CA PHE A 47 3.37 4.49 9.37
C PHE A 47 4.29 3.27 9.41
N HIS A 48 3.67 2.09 9.52
CA HIS A 48 4.34 0.80 9.67
C HIS A 48 3.64 -0.27 8.84
N PHE A 49 4.38 -1.28 8.37
CA PHE A 49 3.76 -2.37 7.62
C PHE A 49 2.90 -3.23 8.57
N ASN A 50 1.67 -3.50 8.15
CA ASN A 50 0.81 -4.43 8.87
C ASN A 50 1.40 -5.85 8.80
N ARG A 51 1.71 -6.42 9.96
CA ARG A 51 2.40 -7.70 10.06
C ARG A 51 1.69 -8.84 9.32
N LYS A 52 0.39 -9.01 9.52
CA LYS A 52 -0.41 -10.08 8.88
C LYS A 52 -0.39 -9.92 7.36
N SER A 53 -0.53 -8.70 6.86
CA SER A 53 -0.49 -8.42 5.43
C SER A 53 0.88 -8.75 4.82
N VAL A 54 1.98 -8.46 5.53
CA VAL A 54 3.34 -8.83 5.11
C VAL A 54 3.50 -10.34 5.05
N GLU A 55 3.09 -11.06 6.10
CA GLU A 55 3.15 -12.52 6.11
C GLU A 55 2.37 -13.15 4.95
N ASN A 56 1.19 -12.60 4.62
CA ASN A 56 0.38 -13.04 3.49
C ASN A 56 1.05 -12.74 2.15
N PHE A 57 1.57 -11.53 1.98
CA PHE A 57 2.30 -11.12 0.77
C PHE A 57 3.53 -12.00 0.52
N LEU A 58 4.31 -12.31 1.56
CA LEU A 58 5.50 -13.15 1.45
C LEU A 58 5.16 -14.60 1.05
N LYS A 59 4.00 -15.13 1.45
CA LYS A 59 3.56 -16.51 1.13
C LYS A 59 3.04 -16.68 -0.31
N LYS A 60 2.39 -15.66 -0.89
CA LYS A 60 1.70 -15.78 -2.19
C LYS A 60 2.61 -15.50 -3.40
N PRO A 61 2.60 -16.27 -4.49
CA PRO A 61 3.38 -15.93 -5.68
C PRO A 61 3.09 -14.50 -6.18
N LEU A 62 4.11 -13.79 -6.68
CA LEU A 62 3.92 -12.44 -7.25
C LEU A 62 3.02 -12.46 -8.50
N THR A 63 2.93 -13.61 -9.16
CA THR A 63 2.04 -13.86 -10.31
C THR A 63 0.60 -14.18 -9.90
N GLU A 64 0.31 -14.31 -8.59
CA GLU A 64 -1.06 -14.44 -8.09
C GLU A 64 -1.69 -13.06 -8.08
N SER A 65 -2.38 -12.72 -9.18
CA SER A 65 -3.16 -11.48 -9.31
C SER A 65 -4.65 -11.75 -9.08
N GLY A 66 -5.35 -10.73 -8.55
CA GLY A 66 -6.79 -10.72 -8.43
C GLY A 66 -7.51 -10.67 -9.78
N PRO A 67 -8.86 -10.70 -9.79
CA PRO A 67 -9.66 -10.63 -11.02
C PRO A 67 -9.41 -9.37 -11.87
N ASP A 68 -8.87 -8.31 -11.25
CA ASP A 68 -8.49 -7.04 -11.86
C ASP A 68 -7.04 -7.00 -12.38
N GLY A 69 -6.33 -8.13 -12.31
CA GLY A 69 -4.93 -8.23 -12.74
C GLY A 69 -3.92 -7.60 -11.80
N ARG A 70 -4.34 -7.19 -10.59
CA ARG A 70 -3.48 -6.57 -9.59
C ARG A 70 -3.03 -7.57 -8.53
N THR A 71 -1.80 -7.42 -8.06
CA THR A 71 -1.32 -8.17 -6.90
C THR A 71 -1.32 -7.23 -5.69
N ILE A 72 -2.17 -7.53 -4.71
CA ILE A 72 -2.25 -6.74 -3.48
C ILE A 72 -0.96 -6.93 -2.67
N GLY A 73 -0.32 -5.81 -2.36
CA GLY A 73 0.86 -5.72 -1.51
C GLY A 73 0.52 -5.75 -0.02
N PRO A 74 1.55 -5.63 0.86
CA PRO A 74 1.32 -5.44 2.28
C PRO A 74 0.69 -4.07 2.54
N TYR A 75 -0.17 -3.96 3.54
CA TYR A 75 -0.72 -2.68 3.99
C TYR A 75 0.30 -1.88 4.80
N PHE A 76 0.23 -0.56 4.71
CA PHE A 76 1.03 0.37 5.51
C PHE A 76 0.09 1.24 6.36
N GLU A 77 0.24 1.18 7.68
CA GLU A 77 -0.79 1.64 8.61
C GLU A 77 -0.23 2.62 9.63
N TYR A 78 -1.08 3.56 10.03
CA TYR A 78 -0.84 4.44 11.15
C TYR A 78 -2.09 4.49 12.03
N ILE A 79 -1.92 4.21 13.32
CA ILE A 79 -2.97 4.30 14.34
C ILE A 79 -2.75 5.61 15.09
N ALA A 80 -3.60 6.60 14.83
CA ALA A 80 -3.67 7.84 15.59
C ALA A 80 -4.72 7.74 16.71
N ASP A 81 -4.74 8.71 17.61
CA ASP A 81 -5.68 8.73 18.75
C ASP A 81 -7.14 8.80 18.29
N ASP A 82 -7.41 9.50 17.19
CA ASP A 82 -8.75 9.78 16.66
C ASP A 82 -9.03 9.16 15.28
N ALA A 83 -8.04 8.49 14.67
CA ALA A 83 -8.20 7.94 13.34
C ALA A 83 -7.28 6.73 13.08
N LEU A 84 -7.75 5.82 12.23
CA LEU A 84 -6.92 4.81 11.59
C LEU A 84 -6.59 5.26 10.17
N TYR A 85 -5.35 5.07 9.76
CA TYR A 85 -4.90 5.31 8.40
C TYR A 85 -4.35 4.01 7.81
N ARG A 86 -4.70 3.72 6.56
CA ARG A 86 -4.20 2.56 5.83
C ARG A 86 -3.89 2.95 4.41
N VAL A 87 -2.69 2.63 3.96
CA VAL A 87 -2.30 2.68 2.56
C VAL A 87 -2.51 1.29 1.99
N GLU A 88 -3.42 1.18 1.02
CA GLU A 88 -3.49 0.03 0.13
C GLU A 88 -2.40 0.15 -0.92
N ILE A 89 -1.67 -0.94 -1.13
CA ILE A 89 -0.62 -1.04 -2.14
C ILE A 89 -1.04 -2.13 -3.13
N SER A 90 -1.00 -1.80 -4.41
CA SER A 90 -1.26 -2.74 -5.51
C SER A 90 -0.10 -2.72 -6.49
N LEU A 91 0.33 -3.91 -6.91
CA LEU A 91 1.31 -4.09 -8.00
C LEU A 91 0.53 -4.39 -9.29
N CYS A 92 0.71 -3.54 -10.29
CA CYS A 92 0.01 -3.63 -11.58
C CYS A 92 0.99 -4.07 -12.67
N TRP A 93 0.92 -5.34 -13.07
CA TRP A 93 1.81 -5.90 -14.08
C TRP A 93 1.43 -5.41 -15.49
N HIS A 94 2.40 -4.86 -16.22
CA HIS A 94 2.19 -4.37 -17.59
C HIS A 94 2.00 -5.51 -18.60
N ASP A 95 2.65 -6.65 -18.38
CA ASP A 95 2.54 -7.85 -19.21
C ASP A 95 2.53 -9.12 -18.33
N PRO A 96 1.45 -9.93 -18.32
CA PRO A 96 1.41 -11.20 -17.61
C PRO A 96 2.48 -12.22 -18.04
N GLN A 97 3.04 -12.07 -19.25
CA GLN A 97 4.09 -12.93 -19.80
C GLN A 97 5.50 -12.38 -19.58
N ASN A 98 5.63 -11.12 -19.16
CA ASN A 98 6.90 -10.51 -18.80
C ASN A 98 6.81 -9.88 -17.40
N PRO A 99 7.05 -10.66 -16.34
CA PRO A 99 7.01 -10.20 -14.94
C PRO A 99 8.16 -9.24 -14.57
N GLY A 100 8.76 -8.54 -15.54
CA GLY A 100 9.79 -7.52 -15.36
C GLY A 100 9.26 -6.07 -15.43
N ALA A 101 7.96 -5.83 -15.45
CA ALA A 101 7.46 -4.46 -15.38
C ALA A 101 6.13 -4.40 -14.65
N PHE A 102 6.12 -3.69 -13.53
CA PHE A 102 4.90 -3.36 -12.80
C PHE A 102 4.93 -1.91 -12.32
N ASP A 103 3.75 -1.32 -12.17
CA ASP A 103 3.57 -0.07 -11.44
C ASP A 103 3.18 -0.38 -10.00
N VAL A 104 3.65 0.45 -9.07
CA VAL A 104 3.12 0.48 -7.70
C VAL A 104 2.01 1.52 -7.66
N MET A 105 0.80 1.08 -7.36
CA MET A 105 -0.33 1.97 -7.09
C MET A 105 -0.59 2.00 -5.59
N THR A 106 -0.85 3.20 -5.08
CA THR A 106 -1.19 3.43 -3.68
C THR A 106 -2.51 4.17 -3.56
N ILE A 107 -3.29 3.82 -2.54
CA ILE A 107 -4.47 4.58 -2.13
C ILE A 107 -4.40 4.72 -0.62
N LEU A 108 -4.41 5.96 -0.13
CA LEU A 108 -4.46 6.24 1.30
C LEU A 108 -5.92 6.36 1.74
N PHE A 109 -6.26 5.60 2.77
CA PHE A 109 -7.56 5.62 3.41
C PHE A 109 -7.44 6.11 4.85
N ARG A 110 -8.53 6.68 5.38
CA ARG A 110 -8.67 6.95 6.81
C ARG A 110 -10.05 6.57 7.33
N LEU A 111 -10.09 6.20 8.61
CA LEU A 111 -11.30 5.98 9.39
C LEU A 111 -11.23 6.85 10.64
N ARG A 112 -11.99 7.94 10.66
CA ARG A 112 -12.08 8.85 11.80
C ARG A 112 -12.98 8.30 12.89
N ASP A 113 -12.78 8.72 14.13
CA ASP A 113 -13.66 8.43 15.27
C ASP A 113 -13.97 6.92 15.42
N TYR A 114 -13.00 6.07 15.06
CA TYR A 114 -13.18 4.62 15.00
C TYR A 114 -13.51 4.02 16.38
N MET A 115 -13.04 4.69 17.45
CA MET A 115 -13.31 4.38 18.85
C MET A 115 -14.76 4.72 19.24
N GLU A 116 -15.42 5.64 18.55
CA GLU A 116 -16.82 6.01 18.76
C GLU A 116 -17.79 5.11 17.97
N GLY A 117 -17.25 4.14 17.23
CA GLY A 117 -18.04 3.20 16.44
C GLY A 117 -18.23 3.60 14.99
N ASN A 118 -17.59 4.67 14.51
CA ASN A 118 -17.59 4.98 13.08
C ASN A 118 -16.91 3.85 12.29
N ARG A 119 -17.51 3.46 11.17
CA ARG A 119 -16.99 2.44 10.25
C ARG A 119 -16.82 2.95 8.82
N GLU A 120 -17.17 4.20 8.54
CA GLU A 120 -17.08 4.77 7.20
C GLU A 120 -15.66 5.20 6.85
N TRP A 121 -15.02 4.46 5.93
CA TRP A 121 -13.71 4.78 5.39
C TRP A 121 -13.79 5.91 4.37
N GLU A 122 -12.82 6.82 4.41
CA GLU A 122 -12.59 7.88 3.43
C GLU A 122 -11.31 7.60 2.63
N ALA A 123 -11.29 7.95 1.34
CA ALA A 123 -10.13 7.83 0.47
C ALA A 123 -9.51 9.21 0.20
N TYR A 124 -8.18 9.30 0.19
CA TYR A 124 -7.48 10.53 -0.14
C TYR A 124 -7.35 10.70 -1.65
N ASN A 125 -7.79 11.85 -2.17
CA ASN A 125 -7.58 12.26 -3.54
C ASN A 125 -6.38 13.24 -3.60
N PRO A 126 -5.17 12.79 -3.97
CA PRO A 126 -3.98 13.65 -3.99
C PRO A 126 -4.06 14.76 -5.04
N GLY A 127 -4.83 14.56 -6.11
CA GLY A 127 -5.02 15.57 -7.16
C GLY A 127 -5.78 16.80 -6.69
N GLU A 128 -6.65 16.62 -5.69
CA GLU A 128 -7.49 17.68 -5.13
C GLU A 128 -7.11 18.04 -3.68
N GLY A 129 -6.28 17.23 -3.03
CA GLY A 129 -5.90 17.42 -1.63
C GLY A 129 -7.06 17.24 -0.65
N VAL A 130 -8.10 16.49 -1.06
CA VAL A 130 -9.33 16.29 -0.28
C VAL A 130 -9.55 14.82 0.05
N TRP A 131 -10.42 14.59 1.04
CA TRP A 131 -10.88 13.27 1.41
C TRP A 131 -12.29 13.07 0.90
N GLU A 132 -12.52 11.95 0.23
CA GLU A 132 -13.78 11.57 -0.37
C GLU A 132 -14.34 10.32 0.33
N ILE A 133 -15.65 10.10 0.19
CA ILE A 133 -16.29 8.88 0.71
C ILE A 133 -15.63 7.68 0.03
N GLY A 134 -15.08 6.78 0.85
CA GLY A 134 -14.30 5.64 0.40
C GLY A 134 -15.16 4.40 0.13
N PRO A 135 -14.56 3.20 0.20
CA PRO A 135 -15.15 1.95 -0.28
C PRO A 135 -16.26 1.35 0.60
N GLY A 136 -16.64 2.02 1.69
CA GLY A 136 -17.70 1.61 2.61
C GLY A 136 -17.21 0.92 3.88
N GLU A 137 -18.16 0.50 4.73
CA GLU A 137 -17.89 0.04 6.11
C GLU A 137 -17.14 -1.31 6.20
N ASP A 138 -17.39 -2.22 5.25
CA ASP A 138 -16.86 -3.59 5.29
C ASP A 138 -15.52 -3.76 4.55
N PHE A 139 -14.92 -2.67 4.07
CA PHE A 139 -13.73 -2.77 3.22
C PHE A 139 -12.48 -3.17 3.99
N PHE A 140 -12.28 -2.59 5.18
CA PHE A 140 -11.19 -2.92 6.09
C PHE A 140 -11.73 -3.16 7.49
N ASP A 141 -11.55 -4.37 8.01
CA ASP A 141 -11.90 -4.67 9.39
C ASP A 141 -10.88 -4.02 10.35
N ILE A 142 -11.39 -3.31 11.35
CA ILE A 142 -10.58 -2.70 12.42
C ILE A 142 -9.82 -3.80 13.19
N SER A 143 -10.36 -5.02 13.26
CA SER A 143 -9.70 -6.16 13.90
C SER A 143 -8.40 -6.59 13.20
N ASP A 144 -8.16 -6.13 11.97
CA ASP A 144 -6.92 -6.37 11.23
C ASP A 144 -5.78 -5.43 11.65
N PHE A 145 -6.07 -4.32 12.35
CA PHE A 145 -5.05 -3.37 12.81
C PHE A 145 -4.35 -3.91 14.06
N GLU A 146 -3.03 -4.07 13.96
CA GLU A 146 -2.20 -4.47 15.08
C GLU A 146 -1.36 -3.26 15.52
N PRO A 147 -1.60 -2.67 16.71
CA PRO A 147 -0.70 -1.66 17.23
C PRO A 147 0.68 -2.29 17.46
N GLU A 148 1.75 -1.60 17.03
CA GLU A 148 3.14 -2.09 17.08
C GLU A 148 3.57 -2.52 18.50
N ASN A 149 2.83 -2.10 19.52
CA ASN A 149 2.85 -2.65 20.87
C ASN A 149 1.40 -2.78 21.32
N GLY A 150 0.99 -3.93 21.86
CA GLY A 150 -0.39 -4.25 22.28
C GLY A 150 -1.02 -3.31 23.31
N MET A 151 -1.22 -2.04 22.94
CA MET A 151 -1.89 -0.97 23.68
C MET A 151 -3.31 -0.79 23.17
N LEU A 152 -4.05 -1.89 23.10
CA LEU A 152 -5.48 -1.83 23.34
C LEU A 152 -5.71 -2.86 24.45
N SER A 153 -5.40 -2.43 25.67
CA SER A 153 -5.74 -3.12 26.92
C SER A 153 -7.24 -3.13 27.14
#